data_AF-Q16ZM9-F1
#
_entry.id   AF-Q16ZM9-F1
#
_cell.length_a   1.000
_cell.length_b   1.000
_cell.length_c   1.000
_cell.angle_alpha   90.00
_cell.angle_beta   90.00
_cell.angle_gamma   90.00
#
_symmetry.space_group_name_H-M   'P 1'
#
loop_
_entity.id
_entity.type
_entity.pdbx_description
1 polymer ?
#
loop_
_entity_poly.entity_id
_entity_poly.type
_entity_poly.pdbx_seq_one_letter_code
_entity_poly.pdbx_strand_id
1 'polypeptide(L)'
;MVGPSSQISKILLTLLFLMIIFFIWMDVNLYIRIQDYPIRDNEIRLINGSTVLKPTLPVTSSFATSSVPFRQPLVAARYEDVAWVSCDLNPLCDVTVKAMMLDHTNHYLFAPMATIADNLAGFSKGDLITPNMISFFHVFVAIASGKMIASDSLGYRRIGVVLFQFRTFLDDLDGHVARAKKNIRGERSDIGSAGYYIDGICDGLGCIALMIGVFIFLKNNPPRRGYTQLQSIIPVSESKSSESGVIYKVKVTTKKVARKVLCYSGILLLSSTGWNRYIAIYQDMLEREDVTPTQFLHQESVFRSTGFFFICWLWRIFNVHALLHFLLLSIFCDKLWEYLRMIQYAGFVTLLVIISVAEMHLLGVQNFIYKSLTGNNTSL
;
A
#
# COMPACT_ATOMS: atom_id res chain seq x y z
N MET A 1 24.56 -4.26 19.11
CA MET A 1 23.64 -5.41 19.31
C MET A 1 22.43 -4.93 20.10
N VAL A 2 21.26 -4.79 19.48
CA VAL A 2 19.99 -4.71 20.24
C VAL A 2 19.58 -6.16 20.44
N GLY A 3 20.11 -6.79 21.49
CA GLY A 3 19.69 -8.14 21.85
C GLY A 3 18.23 -8.13 22.34
N PRO A 4 17.54 -9.28 22.30
CA PRO A 4 16.16 -9.43 22.77
C PRO A 4 15.96 -9.08 24.27
N SER A 5 17.05 -8.87 25.01
CA SER A 5 17.04 -8.46 26.42
C SER A 5 17.17 -6.93 26.64
N SER A 6 17.47 -6.14 25.61
CA SER A 6 17.63 -4.69 25.77
C SER A 6 16.27 -3.97 25.89
N GLN A 7 16.18 -3.00 26.81
CA GLN A 7 14.96 -2.19 27.00
C GLN A 7 14.52 -1.51 25.70
N ILE A 8 15.48 -1.06 24.88
CA ILE A 8 15.22 -0.48 23.56
C ILE A 8 14.50 -1.48 22.63
N SER A 9 14.89 -2.76 22.64
CA SER A 9 14.21 -3.79 21.84
C SER A 9 12.75 -3.97 22.27
N LYS A 10 12.49 -3.90 23.58
CA LYS A 10 11.12 -4.03 24.12
C LYS A 10 10.27 -2.84 23.71
N ILE A 11 10.79 -1.62 23.83
CA ILE A 11 10.10 -0.39 23.40
C ILE A 11 9.77 -0.45 21.91
N LEU A 12 10.72 -0.84 21.06
CA LEU A 12 10.48 -0.95 19.61
C LEU A 12 9.44 -2.02 19.27
N LEU A 13 9.44 -3.15 19.97
CA LEU A 13 8.45 -4.20 19.78
C LEU A 13 7.06 -3.76 20.24
N THR A 14 6.97 -3.07 21.39
CA THR A 14 5.72 -2.49 21.87
C THR A 14 5.18 -1.46 20.89
N LEU A 15 6.04 -0.59 20.35
CA LEU A 15 5.64 0.40 19.34
C LEU A 15 5.16 -0.27 18.06
N LEU A 16 5.84 -1.31 17.58
CA LEU A 16 5.39 -2.10 16.43
C LEU A 16 4.01 -2.72 16.68
N PHE A 17 3.78 -3.27 17.88
CA PHE A 17 2.49 -3.85 18.25
C PHE A 17 1.38 -2.80 18.31
N LEU A 18 1.63 -1.65 18.91
CA LEU A 18 0.69 -0.53 18.93
C LEU A 18 0.38 -0.02 17.52
N MET A 19 1.38 0.04 16.64
CA MET A 19 1.20 0.42 15.25
C MET A 19 0.32 -0.58 14.48
N ILE A 20 0.48 -1.88 14.73
CA ILE A 20 -0.39 -2.91 14.14
C ILE A 20 -1.84 -2.76 14.63
N ILE A 21 -2.05 -2.53 15.92
CA ILE A 21 -3.39 -2.26 16.47
C ILE A 21 -4.00 -1.02 15.83
N PHE A 22 -3.22 0.05 15.69
CA PHE A 22 -3.65 1.28 15.04
C PHE A 22 -4.07 1.02 13.59
N PHE A 23 -3.30 0.26 12.82
CA PHE A 23 -3.64 -0.10 11.44
C PHE A 23 -4.93 -0.92 11.35
N ILE A 24 -5.12 -1.91 12.23
CA ILE A 24 -6.36 -2.70 12.27
C ILE A 24 -7.55 -1.80 12.62
N TRP A 25 -7.39 -0.92 13.61
CA TRP A 25 -8.42 0.02 14.01
C TRP A 25 -8.80 0.97 12.87
N MET A 26 -7.82 1.51 12.15
CA MET A 26 -8.06 2.38 10.99
C MET A 26 -8.78 1.63 9.86
N ASP A 27 -8.47 0.36 9.61
CA ASP A 27 -9.19 -0.46 8.61
C ASP A 27 -10.65 -0.67 8.96
N VAL A 28 -10.96 -0.89 10.24
CA VAL A 28 -12.33 -0.99 10.73
C VAL A 28 -13.07 0.34 10.51
N ASN A 29 -12.42 1.47 10.83
CA ASN A 29 -13.03 2.79 10.60
C ASN A 29 -13.21 3.09 9.11
N LEU A 30 -12.27 2.68 8.25
CA LEU A 30 -12.41 2.81 6.80
C LEU A 30 -13.59 1.98 6.28
N TYR A 31 -13.74 0.74 6.78
CA TYR A 31 -14.89 -0.09 6.43
C TYR A 31 -16.21 0.56 6.86
N ILE A 32 -16.32 1.01 8.11
CA ILE A 32 -17.51 1.70 8.63
C ILE A 32 -17.80 2.97 7.82
N ARG A 33 -16.77 3.76 7.49
CA ARG A 33 -16.88 4.96 6.65
C ARG A 33 -17.54 4.67 5.30
N ILE A 34 -17.17 3.56 4.67
CA ILE A 34 -17.70 3.14 3.37
C ILE A 34 -19.16 2.67 3.50
N GLN A 35 -19.51 1.99 4.58
CA GLN A 35 -20.88 1.46 4.77
C GLN A 35 -21.89 2.55 5.14
N ASP A 36 -21.53 3.40 6.10
CA ASP A 36 -22.49 4.22 6.82
C ASP A 36 -22.64 5.65 6.25
N TYR A 37 -21.73 6.09 5.40
CA TYR A 37 -21.67 7.48 4.93
C TYR A 37 -21.56 7.56 3.40
N PRO A 38 -22.12 8.62 2.78
CA PRO A 38 -22.01 8.80 1.33
C PRO A 38 -20.56 8.86 0.85
N ILE A 39 -20.27 8.18 -0.25
CA ILE A 39 -18.92 8.12 -0.83
C ILE A 39 -18.70 9.30 -1.77
N ARG A 40 -19.75 9.70 -2.51
CA ARG A 40 -19.71 10.76 -3.53
C ARG A 40 -20.80 11.81 -3.31
N ASP A 41 -20.52 13.05 -3.68
CA ASP A 41 -21.50 14.15 -3.61
C ASP A 41 -22.78 13.90 -4.43
N ASN A 42 -22.65 13.17 -5.55
CA ASN A 42 -23.79 12.81 -6.39
C ASN A 42 -24.79 11.88 -5.67
N GLU A 43 -24.31 11.08 -4.73
CA GLU A 43 -25.16 10.22 -3.90
C GLU A 43 -26.05 11.08 -2.99
N ILE A 44 -25.48 12.14 -2.39
CA ILE A 44 -26.22 13.10 -1.56
C ILE A 44 -27.31 13.79 -2.40
N ARG A 45 -27.00 14.15 -3.66
CA ARG A 45 -27.99 14.74 -4.59
C ARG A 45 -29.12 13.76 -4.92
N LEU A 46 -28.83 12.48 -5.11
CA LEU A 46 -29.83 11.44 -5.34
C LEU A 46 -30.70 11.20 -4.11
N ILE A 47 -30.11 11.12 -2.91
CA ILE A 47 -30.83 10.96 -1.64
C ILE A 47 -31.76 12.15 -1.38
N ASN A 48 -31.25 13.37 -1.58
CA ASN A 48 -32.02 14.60 -1.37
C ASN A 48 -33.02 14.88 -2.50
N GLY A 49 -32.79 14.39 -3.73
CA GLY A 49 -33.72 14.51 -4.85
C GLY A 49 -34.89 13.51 -4.78
N SER A 50 -34.66 12.33 -4.18
CA SER A 50 -35.67 11.28 -4.03
C SER A 50 -36.75 11.61 -3.00
N THR A 51 -36.54 12.63 -2.16
CA THR A 51 -37.55 13.11 -1.18
C THR A 51 -38.61 14.04 -1.79
N VAL A 52 -38.50 14.42 -3.08
CA VAL A 52 -39.43 15.35 -3.74
C VAL A 52 -40.49 14.67 -4.63
N LEU A 53 -40.34 13.39 -4.96
CA LEU A 53 -41.36 12.63 -5.73
C LEU A 53 -42.23 11.78 -4.80
N LYS A 54 -43.18 12.42 -4.10
CA LYS A 54 -44.39 11.73 -3.63
C LYS A 54 -45.39 11.67 -4.78
N PRO A 55 -45.82 10.48 -5.26
CA PRO A 55 -46.99 10.38 -6.11
C PRO A 55 -48.21 10.64 -5.23
N THR A 56 -48.92 11.73 -5.50
CA THR A 56 -50.26 11.98 -4.97
C THR A 56 -51.22 11.01 -5.64
N LEU A 57 -51.62 9.94 -4.94
CA LEU A 57 -52.84 9.21 -5.24
C LEU A 57 -53.62 9.02 -3.94
N PRO A 58 -54.94 9.34 -3.92
CA PRO A 58 -55.77 9.15 -2.75
C PRO A 58 -56.15 7.67 -2.65
N VAL A 59 -56.28 7.12 -1.44
CA VAL A 59 -57.35 6.15 -1.09
C VAL A 59 -57.25 5.79 0.40
N THR A 60 -58.45 5.68 0.94
CA THR A 60 -58.97 5.34 2.26
C THR A 60 -58.36 4.15 3.02
N SER A 61 -58.19 4.38 4.33
CA SER A 61 -58.41 3.50 5.51
C SER A 61 -58.02 2.01 5.56
N SER A 62 -57.37 1.71 6.70
CA SER A 62 -57.39 0.50 7.54
C SER A 62 -56.50 -0.70 7.16
N PHE A 63 -55.42 -0.92 7.92
CA PHE A 63 -55.27 -1.94 8.98
C PHE A 63 -53.80 -1.99 9.46
N ALA A 64 -53.58 -1.96 10.78
CA ALA A 64 -52.31 -2.25 11.45
C ALA A 64 -51.95 -3.75 11.27
N THR A 65 -50.71 -4.22 11.21
CA THR A 65 -49.64 -4.19 12.23
C THR A 65 -48.36 -4.82 11.63
N SER A 66 -47.20 -4.18 11.77
CA SER A 66 -45.90 -4.80 12.09
C SER A 66 -44.84 -3.70 12.15
N SER A 67 -44.42 -3.37 13.36
CA SER A 67 -43.41 -2.36 13.68
C SER A 67 -42.02 -2.89 13.35
N VAL A 68 -41.58 -2.72 12.10
CA VAL A 68 -40.16 -2.51 11.83
C VAL A 68 -39.91 -1.01 12.08
N PRO A 69 -38.95 -0.61 12.92
CA PRO A 69 -38.64 0.80 13.06
C PRO A 69 -38.08 1.28 11.72
N PHE A 70 -38.94 1.95 10.95
CA PHE A 70 -38.56 2.73 9.79
C PHE A 70 -37.60 3.81 10.29
N ARG A 71 -36.29 3.59 10.09
CA ARG A 71 -35.27 4.62 10.32
C ARG A 71 -35.69 5.79 9.44
N GLN A 72 -36.13 6.87 10.06
CA GLN A 72 -36.45 8.12 9.37
C GLN A 72 -35.28 8.47 8.43
N PRO A 73 -35.54 9.04 7.24
CA PRO A 73 -34.47 9.45 6.35
C PRO A 73 -33.77 10.64 7.02
N LEU A 74 -32.78 10.33 7.84
CA LEU A 74 -31.77 11.30 8.26
C LEU A 74 -31.20 11.84 6.96
N VAL A 75 -31.27 13.16 6.79
CA VAL A 75 -30.41 13.89 5.85
C VAL A 75 -29.05 13.21 5.90
N ALA A 76 -28.59 12.68 4.77
CA ALA A 76 -27.37 11.89 4.74
C ALA A 76 -26.22 12.79 5.22
N ALA A 77 -25.83 12.63 6.49
CA ALA A 77 -24.78 13.43 7.09
C ALA A 77 -23.47 13.16 6.35
N ARG A 78 -22.73 14.22 6.01
CA ARG A 78 -21.42 14.03 5.41
C ARG A 78 -20.48 13.49 6.49
N TYR A 79 -19.52 12.68 6.07
CA TYR A 79 -18.52 12.22 7.02
C TYR A 79 -17.70 13.39 7.61
N GLU A 80 -17.51 14.46 6.83
CA GLU A 80 -16.87 15.70 7.29
C GLU A 80 -17.55 16.29 8.54
N ASP A 81 -18.87 16.09 8.69
CA ASP A 81 -19.66 16.64 9.80
C ASP A 81 -19.47 15.86 11.11
N VAL A 82 -19.02 14.61 11.02
CA VAL A 82 -18.86 13.70 12.18
C VAL A 82 -17.41 13.34 12.46
N ALA A 83 -16.50 13.66 11.54
CA ALA A 83 -15.09 13.36 11.67
C ALA A 83 -14.47 14.15 12.83
N TRP A 84 -13.71 13.44 13.67
CA TRP A 84 -13.03 14.08 14.82
C TRP A 84 -11.78 14.86 14.41
N VAL A 85 -11.26 14.60 13.22
CA VAL A 85 -10.08 15.25 12.63
C VAL A 85 -10.50 15.93 11.35
N SER A 86 -9.99 17.14 11.10
CA SER A 86 -10.26 17.90 9.87
C SER A 86 -10.01 17.04 8.64
N CYS A 87 -10.89 17.14 7.64
CA CYS A 87 -10.78 16.38 6.40
C CYS A 87 -9.58 16.75 5.52
N ASP A 88 -8.91 17.87 5.80
CA ASP A 88 -7.62 18.17 5.18
C ASP A 88 -6.53 17.16 5.60
N LEU A 89 -6.67 16.59 6.80
CA LEU A 89 -5.68 15.72 7.44
C LEU A 89 -6.16 14.27 7.55
N ASN A 90 -7.48 14.06 7.64
CA ASN A 90 -8.06 12.75 7.88
C ASN A 90 -8.07 11.92 6.59
N PRO A 91 -7.29 10.82 6.50
CA PRO A 91 -7.18 10.01 5.29
C PRO A 91 -8.46 9.21 4.97
N LEU A 92 -9.47 9.28 5.84
CA LEU A 92 -10.77 8.61 5.67
C LEU A 92 -11.85 9.52 5.05
N CYS A 93 -11.58 10.81 4.86
CA CYS A 93 -12.59 11.72 4.31
C CYS A 93 -12.84 11.49 2.83
N ASP A 94 -11.77 11.47 2.03
CA ASP A 94 -11.82 11.19 0.60
C ASP A 94 -11.54 9.70 0.35
N VAL A 95 -12.60 8.94 0.06
CA VAL A 95 -12.47 7.51 -0.24
C VAL A 95 -12.35 7.31 -1.75
N THR A 96 -11.16 6.90 -2.19
CA THR A 96 -10.88 6.50 -3.57
C THR A 96 -10.44 5.04 -3.64
N VAL A 97 -10.56 4.42 -4.81
CA VAL A 97 -10.08 3.08 -5.14
C VAL A 97 -8.59 2.96 -4.79
N LYS A 98 -7.78 3.94 -5.20
CA LYS A 98 -6.35 3.94 -4.88
C LYS A 98 -6.13 4.05 -3.37
N ALA A 99 -6.82 4.94 -2.66
CA ALA A 99 -6.70 5.05 -1.19
C ALA A 99 -7.00 3.70 -0.51
N MET A 100 -8.08 3.02 -0.93
CA MET A 100 -8.44 1.71 -0.39
C MET A 100 -7.43 0.60 -0.69
N MET A 101 -6.65 0.74 -1.75
CA MET A 101 -5.66 -0.27 -2.17
C MET A 101 -4.22 0.06 -1.73
N LEU A 102 -3.99 1.26 -1.19
CA LEU A 102 -2.70 1.72 -0.67
C LEU A 102 -2.38 1.01 0.66
N ASP A 103 -1.10 0.77 0.93
CA ASP A 103 -0.71 0.13 2.19
C ASP A 103 -0.97 1.03 3.40
N HIS A 104 -1.03 0.41 4.58
CA HIS A 104 -1.34 1.11 5.82
C HIS A 104 -0.36 2.24 6.14
N THR A 105 0.92 2.09 5.80
CA THR A 105 1.93 3.11 6.12
C THR A 105 1.74 4.33 5.25
N ASN A 106 1.63 4.13 3.94
CA ASN A 106 1.42 5.25 3.03
C ASN A 106 0.07 5.94 3.30
N HIS A 107 -1.00 5.18 3.54
CA HIS A 107 -2.34 5.75 3.63
C HIS A 107 -2.58 6.47 4.95
N TYR A 108 -2.21 5.85 6.07
CA TYR A 108 -2.56 6.36 7.39
C TYR A 108 -1.46 7.18 8.07
N LEU A 109 -0.22 7.10 7.58
CA LEU A 109 0.90 7.82 8.16
C LEU A 109 1.47 8.85 7.19
N PHE A 110 1.85 8.43 5.98
CA PHE A 110 2.55 9.32 5.06
C PHE A 110 1.64 10.36 4.43
N ALA A 111 0.44 9.99 3.98
CA ALA A 111 -0.47 10.95 3.36
C ALA A 111 -0.83 12.10 4.31
N PRO A 112 -1.21 11.86 5.58
CA PRO A 112 -1.41 12.94 6.54
C PRO A 112 -0.14 13.76 6.80
N MET A 113 1.04 13.12 6.89
CA MET A 113 2.31 13.84 7.06
C MET A 113 2.66 14.69 5.84
N ALA A 114 2.33 14.24 4.63
CA ALA A 114 2.57 14.97 3.39
C ALA A 114 1.72 16.24 3.37
N THR A 115 0.44 16.14 3.76
CA THR A 115 -0.42 17.32 3.93
C THR A 115 0.11 18.27 5.00
N ILE A 116 0.58 17.78 6.15
CA ILE A 116 1.18 18.64 7.18
C ILE A 116 2.41 19.35 6.64
N ALA A 117 3.30 18.62 5.96
CA ALA A 117 4.53 19.18 5.42
C ALA A 117 4.24 20.24 4.34
N ASP A 118 3.28 19.99 3.47
CA ASP A 118 2.84 20.97 2.47
C ASP A 118 2.19 22.20 3.10
N ASN A 119 1.34 22.02 4.11
CA ASN A 119 0.72 23.14 4.83
C ASN A 119 1.76 24.03 5.55
N LEU A 120 2.84 23.44 6.06
CA LEU A 120 3.92 24.16 6.73
C LEU A 120 4.89 24.84 5.76
N ALA A 121 5.28 24.14 4.68
CA ALA A 121 6.28 24.63 3.73
C ALA A 121 5.69 25.44 2.58
N GLY A 122 4.39 25.28 2.30
CA GLY A 122 3.68 25.95 1.22
C GLY A 122 4.09 25.48 -0.18
N PHE A 123 4.46 24.21 -0.38
CA PHE A 123 4.94 23.71 -1.67
C PHE A 123 3.86 23.76 -2.76
N SER A 124 2.60 23.48 -2.41
CA SER A 124 1.46 23.57 -3.32
C SER A 124 1.11 25.00 -3.71
N LYS A 125 1.38 25.97 -2.84
CA LYS A 125 1.07 27.40 -3.06
C LYS A 125 2.18 28.16 -3.78
N GLY A 126 3.43 27.68 -3.70
CA GLY A 126 4.58 28.30 -4.33
C GLY A 126 5.02 27.64 -5.64
N ASP A 127 5.71 28.39 -6.50
CA ASP A 127 6.23 27.88 -7.79
C ASP A 127 7.71 27.45 -7.74
N LEU A 128 8.38 27.68 -6.60
CA LEU A 128 9.81 27.39 -6.42
C LEU A 128 10.13 25.89 -6.42
N ILE A 129 9.25 25.06 -5.85
CA ILE A 129 9.44 23.62 -5.75
C ILE A 129 8.29 22.95 -6.51
N THR A 130 8.65 22.19 -7.54
CA THR A 130 7.68 21.42 -8.33
C THR A 130 7.62 19.98 -7.84
N PRO A 131 6.48 19.28 -8.03
CA PRO A 131 6.39 17.84 -7.74
C PRO A 131 7.53 17.04 -8.35
N ASN A 132 7.83 17.27 -9.65
CA ASN A 132 8.92 16.56 -10.34
C ASN A 132 10.29 16.79 -9.69
N MET A 133 10.56 17.98 -9.11
CA MET A 133 11.82 18.22 -8.39
C MET A 133 11.90 17.39 -7.11
N ILE A 134 10.77 17.20 -6.42
CA ILE A 134 10.68 16.29 -5.28
C ILE A 134 10.95 14.87 -5.77
N SER A 135 10.33 14.44 -6.88
CA SER A 135 10.55 13.13 -7.53
C SER A 135 12.05 12.87 -7.84
N PHE A 136 12.74 13.85 -8.44
CA PHE A 136 14.18 13.71 -8.67
C PHE A 136 14.99 13.67 -7.37
N PHE A 137 14.59 14.44 -6.35
CA PHE A 137 15.33 14.51 -5.10
C PHE A 137 15.29 13.19 -4.32
N HIS A 138 14.13 12.53 -4.21
CA HIS A 138 14.03 11.28 -3.45
C HIS A 138 14.83 10.13 -4.09
N VAL A 139 15.16 10.19 -5.39
CA VAL A 139 16.11 9.25 -6.03
C VAL A 139 17.51 9.36 -5.40
N PHE A 140 18.02 10.57 -5.16
CA PHE A 140 19.32 10.76 -4.50
C PHE A 140 19.29 10.22 -3.06
N VAL A 141 18.18 10.44 -2.35
CA VAL A 141 17.95 9.88 -1.01
C VAL A 141 17.95 8.36 -1.05
N ALA A 142 17.31 7.75 -2.07
CA ALA A 142 17.30 6.30 -2.27
C ALA A 142 18.71 5.73 -2.52
N ILE A 143 19.53 6.40 -3.33
CA ILE A 143 20.91 5.98 -3.60
C ILE A 143 21.75 6.06 -2.32
N ALA A 144 21.63 7.16 -1.56
CA ALA A 144 22.31 7.32 -0.28
C ALA A 144 21.89 6.20 0.70
N SER A 145 20.59 5.92 0.80
CA SER A 145 20.05 4.82 1.62
C SER A 145 20.61 3.46 1.19
N GLY A 146 20.56 3.14 -0.10
CA GLY A 146 21.10 1.89 -0.65
C GLY A 146 22.58 1.69 -0.33
N LYS A 147 23.37 2.77 -0.38
CA LYS A 147 24.79 2.77 0.03
C LYS A 147 24.96 2.49 1.53
N MET A 148 24.11 3.06 2.38
CA MET A 148 24.13 2.79 3.83
C MET A 148 23.73 1.35 4.16
N ILE A 149 22.75 0.81 3.43
CA ILE A 149 22.30 -0.58 3.56
C ILE A 149 23.38 -1.57 3.11
N ALA A 150 24.21 -1.20 2.13
CA ALA A 150 25.36 -1.99 1.69
C ALA A 150 26.47 -2.15 2.75
N SER A 151 26.42 -1.38 3.84
CA SER A 151 27.43 -1.39 4.91
C SER A 151 27.39 -2.66 5.77
N ASP A 152 28.55 -3.07 6.25
CA ASP A 152 28.69 -4.22 7.15
C ASP A 152 28.16 -3.92 8.57
N SER A 153 28.14 -2.64 8.96
CA SER A 153 27.65 -2.21 10.26
C SER A 153 26.12 -2.17 10.31
N LEU A 154 25.54 -2.85 11.29
CA LEU A 154 24.10 -2.86 11.53
C LEU A 154 23.54 -1.45 11.80
N GLY A 155 24.31 -0.57 12.45
CA GLY A 155 23.90 0.81 12.71
C GLY A 155 23.66 1.60 11.43
N TYR A 156 24.61 1.53 10.50
CA TYR A 156 24.49 2.17 9.18
C TYR A 156 23.33 1.58 8.37
N ARG A 157 23.12 0.25 8.42
CA ARG A 157 21.95 -0.37 7.75
C ARG A 157 20.62 0.16 8.28
N ARG A 158 20.50 0.33 9.60
CA ARG A 158 19.28 0.88 10.23
C ARG A 158 19.04 2.34 9.87
N ILE A 159 20.08 3.16 9.83
CA ILE A 159 19.96 4.54 9.35
C ILE A 159 19.56 4.54 7.87
N GLY A 160 20.13 3.63 7.07
CA GLY A 160 19.73 3.43 5.68
C GLY A 160 18.24 3.10 5.55
N VAL A 161 17.70 2.23 6.40
CA VAL A 161 16.26 1.94 6.45
C VAL A 161 15.43 3.19 6.75
N VAL A 162 15.81 3.98 7.76
CA VAL A 162 15.13 5.24 8.09
C VAL A 162 15.20 6.23 6.92
N LEU A 163 16.35 6.32 6.25
CA LEU A 163 16.54 7.18 5.09
C LEU A 163 15.69 6.72 3.89
N PHE A 164 15.49 5.41 3.72
CA PHE A 164 14.57 4.89 2.70
C PHE A 164 13.11 5.18 3.04
N GLN A 165 12.75 5.11 4.33
CA GLN A 165 11.42 5.46 4.79
C GLN A 165 11.14 6.96 4.57
N PHE A 166 12.15 7.82 4.80
CA PHE A 166 12.08 9.24 4.45
C PHE A 166 11.93 9.47 2.94
N ARG A 167 12.63 8.69 2.12
CA ARG A 167 12.42 8.68 0.67
C ARG A 167 10.97 8.34 0.31
N THR A 168 10.39 7.30 0.91
CA THR A 168 8.98 6.92 0.64
C THR A 168 8.00 7.99 1.12
N PHE A 169 8.32 8.74 2.17
CA PHE A 169 7.55 9.92 2.54
C PHE A 169 7.62 11.04 1.48
N LEU A 170 8.80 11.29 0.89
CA LEU A 170 8.97 12.29 -0.18
C LEU A 170 8.25 11.90 -1.47
N ASP A 171 8.22 10.60 -1.78
CA ASP A 171 7.46 9.98 -2.86
C ASP A 171 5.96 10.29 -2.73
N ASP A 172 5.39 10.12 -1.53
CA ASP A 172 4.00 10.47 -1.29
C ASP A 172 3.74 12.00 -1.30
N LEU A 173 4.72 12.78 -0.84
CA LEU A 173 4.66 14.25 -0.86
C LEU A 173 4.59 14.81 -2.28
N ASP A 174 5.32 14.24 -3.25
CA ASP A 174 5.28 14.76 -4.62
C ASP A 174 3.89 14.61 -5.25
N GLY A 175 3.24 13.47 -5.01
CA GLY A 175 1.90 13.18 -5.46
C GLY A 175 0.90 14.10 -4.78
N HIS A 176 1.05 14.31 -3.47
CA HIS A 176 0.20 15.23 -2.72
C HIS A 176 0.28 16.66 -3.30
N VAL A 177 1.50 17.19 -3.48
CA VAL A 177 1.71 18.54 -4.02
C VAL A 177 1.15 18.66 -5.44
N ALA A 178 1.30 17.63 -6.28
CA ALA A 178 0.73 17.61 -7.62
C ALA A 178 -0.81 17.67 -7.62
N ARG A 179 -1.45 16.91 -6.72
CA ARG A 179 -2.92 16.90 -6.55
C ARG A 179 -3.44 18.22 -5.98
N ALA A 180 -2.77 18.74 -4.96
CA ALA A 180 -3.09 20.03 -4.35
C ALA A 180 -3.02 21.19 -5.37
N LYS A 181 -1.98 21.23 -6.21
CA LYS A 181 -1.86 22.24 -7.28
C LYS A 181 -2.97 22.14 -8.34
N LYS A 182 -3.52 20.95 -8.57
CA LYS A 182 -4.64 20.72 -9.50
C LYS A 182 -6.01 20.81 -8.84
N ASN A 183 -6.08 21.12 -7.54
CA ASN A 183 -7.32 21.07 -6.74
C ASN A 183 -8.05 19.72 -6.83
N ILE A 184 -7.30 18.62 -6.93
CA ILE A 184 -7.85 17.27 -6.93
C ILE A 184 -7.87 16.77 -5.49
N ARG A 185 -9.06 16.41 -4.99
CA ARG A 185 -9.27 15.80 -3.68
C ARG A 185 -9.05 14.29 -3.72
N GLY A 186 -8.64 13.73 -2.59
CA GLY A 186 -8.35 12.30 -2.43
C GLY A 186 -7.15 11.77 -3.21
N GLU A 187 -6.84 10.49 -2.96
CA GLU A 187 -5.79 9.76 -3.67
C GLU A 187 -6.27 9.35 -5.06
N ARG A 188 -6.38 10.27 -6.01
CA ARG A 188 -6.73 9.92 -7.41
C ARG A 188 -5.46 9.85 -8.28
N SER A 189 -5.31 8.78 -9.06
CA SER A 189 -4.21 8.67 -10.02
C SER A 189 -4.54 9.42 -11.33
N ASP A 190 -3.66 10.34 -11.73
CA ASP A 190 -3.73 11.06 -13.01
C ASP A 190 -2.92 10.33 -14.10
N ILE A 191 -3.44 9.16 -14.47
CA ILE A 191 -2.79 8.21 -15.38
C ILE A 191 -2.61 8.85 -16.76
N GLY A 192 -1.37 8.81 -17.28
CA GLY A 192 -1.03 9.36 -18.60
C GLY A 192 -0.45 10.77 -18.55
N SER A 193 -0.44 11.43 -17.39
CA SER A 193 0.25 12.71 -17.22
C SER A 193 1.77 12.54 -17.19
N ALA A 194 2.52 13.55 -17.63
CA ALA A 194 3.98 13.52 -17.57
C ALA A 194 4.51 13.34 -16.14
N GLY A 195 3.86 13.97 -15.16
CA GLY A 195 4.20 13.84 -13.73
C GLY A 195 4.05 12.40 -13.24
N TYR A 196 2.95 11.72 -13.60
CA TYR A 196 2.72 10.31 -13.25
C TYR A 196 3.84 9.38 -13.77
N TYR A 197 4.31 9.60 -15.00
CA TYR A 197 5.43 8.81 -15.53
C TYR A 197 6.77 9.13 -14.87
N ILE A 198 7.03 10.41 -14.57
CA ILE A 198 8.28 10.84 -13.93
C ILE A 198 8.37 10.26 -12.52
N ASP A 199 7.29 10.38 -11.73
CA ASP A 199 7.15 9.77 -10.40
C ASP A 199 7.45 8.27 -10.47
N GLY A 200 6.69 7.50 -11.25
CA GLY A 200 6.88 6.05 -11.37
C GLY A 200 8.29 5.61 -11.83
N ILE A 201 8.97 6.40 -12.67
CA ILE A 201 10.37 6.13 -13.06
C ILE A 201 11.33 6.40 -11.91
N CYS A 202 11.19 7.53 -11.22
CA CYS A 202 12.00 7.88 -10.05
C CYS A 202 11.83 6.84 -8.94
N ASP A 203 10.61 6.39 -8.78
CA ASP A 203 10.21 5.38 -7.81
C ASP A 203 10.86 4.01 -8.14
N GLY A 204 10.82 3.60 -9.42
CA GLY A 204 11.52 2.43 -9.93
C GLY A 204 13.05 2.50 -9.75
N LEU A 205 13.67 3.65 -10.05
CA LEU A 205 15.11 3.86 -9.86
C LEU A 205 15.51 3.77 -8.38
N GLY A 206 14.70 4.32 -7.48
CA GLY A 206 14.92 4.21 -6.04
C GLY A 206 14.85 2.76 -5.55
N CYS A 207 13.89 1.98 -6.05
CA CYS A 207 13.81 0.55 -5.77
C CYS A 207 15.04 -0.22 -6.27
N ILE A 208 15.51 0.06 -7.49
CA ILE A 208 16.73 -0.54 -8.03
C ILE A 208 17.94 -0.22 -7.16
N ALA A 209 18.09 1.03 -6.71
CA ALA A 209 19.16 1.44 -5.81
C ALA A 209 19.16 0.66 -4.49
N LEU A 210 17.98 0.45 -3.89
CA LEU A 210 17.83 -0.39 -2.69
C LEU A 210 18.25 -1.84 -2.95
N MET A 211 17.78 -2.42 -4.06
CA MET A 211 18.07 -3.81 -4.40
C MET A 211 19.56 -4.05 -4.69
N ILE A 212 20.24 -3.07 -5.30
CA ILE A 212 21.71 -3.08 -5.46
C ILE A 212 22.39 -3.04 -4.10
N GLY A 213 21.95 -2.18 -3.18
CA GLY A 213 22.48 -2.11 -1.81
C GLY A 213 22.35 -3.44 -1.06
N VAL A 214 21.17 -4.06 -1.13
CA VAL A 214 20.88 -5.39 -0.57
C VAL A 214 21.79 -6.46 -1.18
N PHE A 215 21.98 -6.44 -2.50
CA PHE A 215 22.85 -7.38 -3.19
C PHE A 215 24.31 -7.26 -2.75
N ILE A 216 24.84 -6.04 -2.68
CA ILE A 216 26.22 -5.78 -2.25
C ILE A 216 26.42 -6.25 -0.81
N PHE A 217 25.49 -5.92 0.09
CA PHE A 217 25.54 -6.36 1.48
C PHE A 217 25.63 -7.89 1.60
N LEU A 218 24.71 -8.61 0.95
CA LEU A 218 24.65 -10.08 1.02
C LEU A 218 25.83 -10.77 0.30
N LYS A 219 26.39 -10.12 -0.73
CA LYS A 219 27.60 -10.60 -1.42
C LYS A 219 28.82 -10.50 -0.50
N ASN A 220 28.94 -9.40 0.25
CA ASN A 220 30.05 -9.18 1.18
C ASN A 220 29.88 -9.99 2.47
N ASN A 221 28.63 -10.16 2.91
CA ASN A 221 28.25 -10.88 4.12
C ASN A 221 27.41 -12.12 3.77
N PRO A 222 28.03 -13.18 3.20
CA PRO A 222 27.30 -14.38 2.88
C PRO A 222 26.70 -14.98 4.17
N PRO A 223 25.43 -15.38 4.14
CA PRO A 223 24.71 -15.81 5.33
C PRO A 223 25.34 -17.09 5.86
N ARG A 224 25.91 -17.00 7.07
CA ARG A 224 26.48 -18.14 7.77
C ARG A 224 25.32 -19.05 8.20
N ARG A 225 25.39 -20.36 7.93
CA ARG A 225 24.49 -21.32 8.59
C ARG A 225 24.66 -21.10 10.09
N GLY A 226 23.53 -20.96 10.80
CA GLY A 226 23.48 -20.55 12.20
C GLY A 226 24.41 -21.35 13.11
N TYR A 227 24.76 -20.76 14.26
CA TYR A 227 25.63 -21.30 15.32
C TYR A 227 26.23 -22.65 14.95
N THR A 228 27.26 -22.65 14.11
CA THR A 228 28.28 -23.67 14.26
C THR A 228 28.76 -23.46 15.68
N GLN A 229 28.29 -24.32 16.60
CA GLN A 229 29.05 -24.63 17.81
C GLN A 229 30.50 -24.65 17.37
N LEU A 230 31.37 -23.91 18.08
CA LEU A 230 32.81 -24.09 17.92
C LEU A 230 33.02 -25.60 17.88
N GLN A 231 33.37 -26.14 16.72
CA GLN A 231 33.69 -27.55 16.61
C GLN A 231 34.81 -27.74 17.62
N SER A 232 34.58 -28.65 18.57
CA SER A 232 35.54 -28.98 19.62
C SER A 232 36.91 -29.12 18.96
N ILE A 233 37.87 -28.34 19.43
CA ILE A 233 39.27 -28.46 19.04
C ILE A 233 39.66 -29.90 19.37
N ILE A 234 39.64 -30.80 18.37
CA ILE A 234 40.19 -32.13 18.51
C ILE A 234 41.71 -31.90 18.54
N PRO A 235 42.41 -32.21 19.65
CA PRO A 235 43.86 -32.09 19.66
C PRO A 235 44.39 -33.16 18.71
N VAL A 236 44.92 -32.72 17.57
CA VAL A 236 45.71 -33.60 16.70
C VAL A 236 47.02 -33.83 17.44
N SER A 237 47.14 -34.99 18.07
CA SER A 237 48.44 -35.51 18.51
C SER A 237 49.28 -35.80 17.27
N GLU A 238 50.29 -34.95 17.08
CA GLU A 238 51.55 -35.17 16.34
C GLU A 238 51.47 -35.79 14.93
N SER A 239 51.82 -35.00 13.91
CA SER A 239 53.14 -35.12 13.28
C SER A 239 53.31 -34.13 12.12
N LYS A 240 54.43 -33.41 12.20
CA LYS A 240 55.26 -32.77 11.17
C LYS A 240 54.64 -32.39 9.80
N SER A 241 54.91 -31.13 9.47
CA SER A 241 55.14 -30.56 8.14
C SER A 241 53.92 -30.12 7.30
N SER A 242 53.99 -28.83 6.97
CA SER A 242 53.51 -28.19 5.75
C SER A 242 52.00 -27.96 5.59
N GLU A 243 51.64 -26.67 5.60
CA GLU A 243 50.47 -26.07 4.96
C GLU A 243 49.19 -26.91 4.90
N SER A 244 48.47 -26.99 6.02
CA SER A 244 47.05 -27.33 6.00
C SER A 244 46.24 -26.24 6.69
N GLY A 245 46.25 -25.06 6.07
CA GLY A 245 45.24 -24.05 6.33
C GLY A 245 43.88 -24.60 5.93
N VAL A 246 43.11 -25.10 6.90
CA VAL A 246 41.77 -25.60 6.64
C VAL A 246 40.86 -24.41 6.33
N ILE A 247 40.76 -24.04 5.05
CA ILE A 247 39.86 -23.01 4.56
C ILE A 247 38.44 -23.59 4.53
N TYR A 248 37.75 -23.55 5.67
CA TYR A 248 36.30 -23.71 5.70
C TYR A 248 35.62 -22.42 5.22
N LYS A 249 35.61 -22.20 3.90
CA LYS A 249 34.73 -21.23 3.25
C LYS A 249 33.65 -21.99 2.48
N VAL A 250 32.62 -22.48 3.18
CA VAL A 250 31.30 -22.65 2.55
C VAL A 250 30.72 -21.25 2.33
N LYS A 251 31.37 -20.47 1.46
CA LYS A 251 30.92 -19.15 1.04
C LYS A 251 29.67 -19.40 0.20
N VAL A 252 28.51 -18.89 0.64
CA VAL A 252 27.32 -18.88 -0.22
C VAL A 252 27.74 -18.27 -1.55
N THR A 253 27.58 -19.01 -2.64
CA THR A 253 28.04 -18.56 -3.95
C THR A 253 27.27 -17.31 -4.35
N THR A 254 27.95 -16.30 -4.88
CA THR A 254 27.34 -15.04 -5.35
C THR A 254 26.13 -15.30 -6.27
N LYS A 255 26.16 -16.39 -7.04
CA LYS A 255 25.03 -16.88 -7.86
C LYS A 255 23.76 -17.15 -7.05
N LYS A 256 23.87 -17.74 -5.86
CA LYS A 256 22.72 -17.99 -4.97
C LYS A 256 22.13 -16.69 -4.43
N VAL A 257 22.98 -15.73 -4.03
CA VAL A 257 22.53 -14.40 -3.58
C VAL A 257 21.83 -13.67 -4.72
N ALA A 258 22.47 -13.58 -5.89
CA ALA A 258 21.89 -12.95 -7.07
C ALA A 258 20.51 -13.52 -7.41
N ARG A 259 20.37 -14.86 -7.42
CA ARG A 259 19.08 -15.52 -7.67
C ARG A 259 17.99 -15.09 -6.69
N LYS A 260 18.30 -15.00 -5.38
CA LYS A 260 17.31 -14.59 -4.36
C LYS A 260 16.89 -13.13 -4.53
N VAL A 261 17.85 -12.24 -4.75
CA VAL A 261 17.59 -10.80 -4.95
C VAL A 261 16.80 -10.57 -6.24
N LEU A 262 17.17 -11.24 -7.34
CA LEU A 262 16.44 -11.16 -8.62
C LEU A 262 15.03 -11.73 -8.51
N CYS A 263 14.84 -12.86 -7.84
CA CYS A 263 13.49 -13.39 -7.58
C CYS A 263 12.64 -12.38 -6.81
N TYR A 264 13.18 -11.77 -5.75
CA TYR A 264 12.45 -10.75 -4.99
C TYR A 264 12.15 -9.50 -5.82
N SER A 265 13.10 -9.07 -6.66
CA SER A 265 12.87 -7.97 -7.62
C SER A 265 11.74 -8.30 -8.59
N GLY A 266 11.66 -9.55 -9.06
CA GLY A 266 10.56 -10.04 -9.89
C GLY A 266 9.20 -10.04 -9.17
N ILE A 267 9.17 -10.36 -7.87
CA ILE A 267 7.96 -10.25 -7.02
C ILE A 267 7.51 -8.79 -6.93
N LEU A 268 8.44 -7.85 -6.69
CA LEU A 268 8.12 -6.42 -6.65
C LEU A 268 7.56 -5.91 -7.98
N LEU A 269 8.16 -6.31 -9.10
CA LEU A 269 7.69 -5.94 -10.44
C LEU A 269 6.28 -6.50 -10.74
N LEU A 270 6.04 -7.77 -10.40
CA LEU A 270 4.73 -8.39 -10.58
C LEU A 270 3.66 -7.72 -9.70
N SER A 271 4.00 -7.44 -8.44
CA SER A 271 3.11 -6.73 -7.51
C SER A 271 2.80 -5.31 -8.02
N SER A 272 3.81 -4.52 -8.39
CA SER A 272 3.63 -3.17 -8.93
C SER A 272 2.76 -3.15 -10.19
N THR A 273 3.02 -4.05 -11.14
CA THR A 273 2.24 -4.15 -12.38
C THR A 273 0.79 -4.53 -12.12
N GLY A 274 0.57 -5.55 -11.27
CA GLY A 274 -0.77 -6.01 -10.92
C GLY A 274 -1.55 -4.94 -10.18
N TRP A 275 -0.96 -4.36 -9.12
CA TRP A 275 -1.57 -3.34 -8.29
C TRP A 275 -1.98 -2.10 -9.09
N ASN A 276 -1.07 -1.55 -9.90
CA ASN A 276 -1.35 -0.39 -10.75
C ASN A 276 -2.44 -0.69 -11.80
N ARG A 277 -2.44 -1.87 -12.40
CA ARG A 277 -3.50 -2.29 -13.34
C ARG A 277 -4.87 -2.29 -12.65
N TYR A 278 -4.98 -2.92 -11.48
CA TYR A 278 -6.27 -3.03 -10.80
C TYR A 278 -6.75 -1.67 -10.31
N ILE A 279 -5.87 -0.80 -9.80
CA ILE A 279 -6.23 0.60 -9.49
C ILE A 279 -6.78 1.28 -10.73
N ALA A 280 -6.06 1.24 -11.86
CA ALA A 280 -6.49 1.91 -13.08
C ALA A 280 -7.89 1.47 -13.54
N ILE A 281 -8.13 0.16 -13.57
CA ILE A 281 -9.39 -0.40 -14.04
C ILE A 281 -10.53 -0.13 -13.05
N TYR A 282 -10.32 -0.37 -11.74
CA TYR A 282 -11.37 -0.11 -10.76
C TYR A 282 -11.67 1.38 -10.64
N GLN A 283 -10.67 2.26 -10.73
CA GLN A 283 -10.86 3.71 -10.72
C GLN A 283 -11.71 4.15 -11.92
N ASP A 284 -11.39 3.68 -13.13
CA ASP A 284 -12.18 3.97 -14.35
C ASP A 284 -13.61 3.42 -14.28
N MET A 285 -13.80 2.26 -13.64
CA MET A 285 -15.11 1.63 -13.53
C MET A 285 -16.01 2.20 -12.44
N LEU A 286 -15.44 2.56 -11.28
CA LEU A 286 -16.20 2.89 -10.07
C LEU A 286 -16.24 4.40 -9.78
N GLU A 287 -15.24 5.17 -10.24
CA GLU A 287 -15.14 6.61 -9.98
C GLU A 287 -15.44 7.47 -11.21
N ARG A 288 -16.14 6.89 -12.18
CA ARG A 288 -16.65 7.60 -13.35
C ARG A 288 -17.94 8.35 -13.01
N GLU A 289 -18.00 9.62 -13.37
CA GLU A 289 -19.14 10.50 -13.06
C GLU A 289 -20.19 10.57 -14.18
N ASP A 290 -19.78 10.38 -15.44
CA ASP A 290 -20.62 10.40 -16.64
C ASP A 290 -21.33 9.07 -16.88
N VAL A 291 -22.09 8.60 -15.88
CA VAL A 291 -22.81 7.33 -15.93
C VAL A 291 -24.32 7.49 -15.78
N THR A 292 -25.09 6.54 -16.29
CA THR A 292 -26.55 6.54 -16.09
C THR A 292 -26.89 6.35 -14.61
N PRO A 293 -28.06 6.80 -14.13
CA PRO A 293 -28.45 6.62 -12.73
C PRO A 293 -28.43 5.16 -12.26
N THR A 294 -28.77 4.21 -13.15
CA THR A 294 -28.72 2.78 -12.86
C THR A 294 -27.29 2.26 -12.72
N GLN A 295 -26.38 2.69 -13.60
CA GLN A 295 -24.95 2.38 -13.49
C GLN A 295 -24.34 2.98 -12.22
N PHE A 296 -24.72 4.21 -11.86
CA PHE A 296 -24.28 4.85 -10.62
C PHE A 296 -24.64 4.02 -9.38
N LEU A 297 -25.88 3.52 -9.30
CA LEU A 297 -26.32 2.64 -8.21
C LEU A 297 -25.52 1.33 -8.17
N HIS A 298 -25.22 0.75 -9.32
CA HIS A 298 -24.42 -0.47 -9.40
C HIS A 298 -22.97 -0.21 -8.98
N GLN A 299 -22.37 0.90 -9.40
CA GLN A 299 -21.04 1.33 -8.95
C GLN A 299 -21.01 1.48 -7.44
N GLU A 300 -21.98 2.18 -6.85
CA GLU A 300 -22.06 2.42 -5.41
C GLU A 300 -22.23 1.11 -4.63
N SER A 301 -23.11 0.23 -5.12
CA SER A 301 -23.31 -1.10 -4.53
C SER A 301 -22.03 -1.94 -4.55
N VAL A 302 -21.22 -1.85 -5.61
CA VAL A 302 -19.94 -2.55 -5.70
C VAL A 302 -18.91 -1.91 -4.77
N PHE A 303 -18.84 -0.59 -4.74
CA PHE A 303 -17.90 0.15 -3.88
C PHE A 303 -18.11 -0.20 -2.41
N ARG A 304 -19.36 -0.35 -1.98
CA ARG A 304 -19.73 -0.77 -0.62
C ARG A 304 -19.67 -2.28 -0.38
N SER A 305 -19.43 -3.07 -1.42
CA SER A 305 -19.45 -4.53 -1.26
C SER A 305 -18.28 -5.01 -0.39
N THR A 306 -18.57 -6.00 0.48
CA THR A 306 -17.54 -6.70 1.27
C THR A 306 -16.53 -7.42 0.37
N GLY A 307 -16.97 -7.89 -0.81
CA GLY A 307 -16.11 -8.49 -1.82
C GLY A 307 -15.05 -7.52 -2.32
N PHE A 308 -15.44 -6.32 -2.72
CA PHE A 308 -14.50 -5.29 -3.18
C PHE A 308 -13.55 -4.86 -2.06
N PHE A 309 -14.06 -4.65 -0.84
CA PHE A 309 -13.23 -4.32 0.31
C PHE A 309 -12.17 -5.41 0.60
N PHE A 310 -12.55 -6.69 0.49
CA PHE A 310 -11.63 -7.80 0.65
C PHE A 310 -10.52 -7.81 -0.42
N ILE A 311 -10.85 -7.55 -1.69
CA ILE A 311 -9.85 -7.41 -2.76
C ILE A 311 -8.89 -6.26 -2.46
N CYS A 312 -9.44 -5.11 -2.06
CA CYS A 312 -8.63 -3.96 -1.68
C CYS A 312 -7.67 -4.32 -0.55
N TRP A 313 -8.18 -4.91 0.54
CA TRP A 313 -7.40 -5.32 1.70
C TRP A 313 -6.26 -6.29 1.36
N LEU A 314 -6.48 -7.27 0.47
CA LEU A 314 -5.41 -8.13 -0.03
C LEU A 314 -4.31 -7.32 -0.72
N TRP A 315 -4.70 -6.36 -1.57
CA TRP A 315 -3.74 -5.46 -2.23
C TRP A 315 -3.01 -4.54 -1.26
N ARG A 316 -3.62 -4.12 -0.15
CA ARG A 316 -2.92 -3.31 0.87
C ARG A 316 -1.75 -4.03 1.51
N ILE A 317 -1.83 -5.35 1.63
CA ILE A 317 -0.77 -6.19 2.22
C ILE A 317 0.30 -6.56 1.18
N PHE A 318 -0.11 -6.75 -0.07
CA PHE A 318 0.75 -7.30 -1.12
C PHE A 318 1.12 -6.32 -2.23
N ASN A 319 0.79 -5.03 -2.10
CA ASN A 319 1.29 -4.00 -2.99
C ASN A 319 2.81 -3.82 -2.85
N VAL A 320 3.39 -3.11 -3.82
CA VAL A 320 4.85 -2.96 -3.93
C VAL A 320 5.44 -2.25 -2.71
N HIS A 321 4.75 -1.23 -2.19
CA HIS A 321 5.23 -0.45 -1.05
C HIS A 321 5.21 -1.26 0.26
N ALA A 322 4.14 -2.02 0.54
CA ALA A 322 4.07 -2.94 1.68
C ALA A 322 5.19 -3.99 1.64
N LEU A 323 5.44 -4.57 0.46
CA LEU A 323 6.55 -5.52 0.27
C LEU A 323 7.90 -4.86 0.58
N LEU A 324 8.12 -3.63 0.11
CA LEU A 324 9.33 -2.85 0.44
C LEU A 324 9.43 -2.58 1.95
N HIS A 325 8.35 -2.21 2.64
CA HIS A 325 8.35 -2.05 4.09
C HIS A 325 8.72 -3.34 4.82
N PHE A 326 8.23 -4.50 4.38
CA PHE A 326 8.64 -5.79 4.94
C PHE A 326 10.12 -6.10 4.67
N LEU A 327 10.65 -5.76 3.50
CA LEU A 327 12.09 -5.86 3.22
C LEU A 327 12.90 -4.97 4.16
N LEU A 328 12.52 -3.70 4.31
CA LEU A 328 13.18 -2.75 5.19
C LEU A 328 13.14 -3.18 6.65
N LEU A 329 12.00 -3.68 7.13
CA LEU A 329 11.86 -4.27 8.46
C LEU A 329 12.80 -5.47 8.65
N SER A 330 12.92 -6.32 7.63
CA SER A 330 13.86 -7.46 7.66
C SER A 330 15.32 -7.01 7.77
N ILE A 331 15.69 -5.90 7.13
CA ILE A 331 17.03 -5.29 7.23
C ILE A 331 17.24 -4.72 8.64
N PHE A 332 16.26 -3.99 9.16
CA PHE A 332 16.30 -3.37 10.48
C PHE A 332 16.50 -4.39 11.61
N CYS A 333 15.79 -5.53 11.49
CA CYS A 333 15.84 -6.67 12.41
C CYS A 333 17.03 -7.62 12.18
N ASP A 334 17.87 -7.36 11.17
CA ASP A 334 18.99 -8.24 10.78
C ASP A 334 18.57 -9.67 10.41
N LYS A 335 17.41 -9.79 9.74
CA LYS A 335 16.79 -11.05 9.27
C LYS A 335 16.53 -11.07 7.76
N LEU A 336 17.28 -10.24 7.03
CA LEU A 336 17.15 -10.06 5.57
C LEU A 336 17.24 -11.39 4.82
N TRP A 337 18.19 -12.26 5.18
CA TRP A 337 18.38 -13.52 4.47
C TRP A 337 17.25 -14.53 4.73
N GLU A 338 16.79 -14.64 5.97
CA GLU A 338 15.65 -15.49 6.33
C GLU A 338 14.39 -15.05 5.58
N TYR A 339 14.13 -13.74 5.55
CA TYR A 339 13.02 -13.15 4.80
C TYR A 339 13.08 -13.48 3.30
N LEU A 340 14.19 -13.18 2.64
CA LEU A 340 14.37 -13.47 1.20
C LEU A 340 14.29 -14.96 0.89
N ARG A 341 14.66 -15.83 1.84
CA ARG A 341 14.54 -17.28 1.65
C ARG A 341 13.08 -17.72 1.69
N MET A 342 12.32 -17.22 2.65
CA MET A 342 10.91 -17.56 2.88
C MET A 342 10.04 -17.09 1.72
N ILE A 343 10.20 -15.83 1.32
CA ILE A 343 9.29 -15.20 0.34
C ILE A 343 9.56 -15.61 -1.12
N GLN A 344 10.72 -16.20 -1.43
CA GLN A 344 11.15 -16.44 -2.82
C GLN A 344 10.10 -17.12 -3.70
N TYR A 345 9.43 -18.15 -3.18
CA TYR A 345 8.40 -18.89 -3.94
C TYR A 345 7.00 -18.61 -3.41
N ALA A 346 6.87 -18.51 -2.08
CA ALA A 346 5.59 -18.18 -1.45
C ALA A 346 5.03 -16.85 -1.98
N GLY A 347 5.87 -15.83 -2.16
CA GLY A 347 5.45 -14.53 -2.68
C GLY A 347 4.86 -14.58 -4.09
N PHE A 348 5.46 -15.35 -5.01
CA PHE A 348 4.88 -15.53 -6.35
C PHE A 348 3.55 -16.27 -6.31
N VAL A 349 3.46 -17.36 -5.55
CA VAL A 349 2.22 -18.14 -5.43
C VAL A 349 1.11 -17.26 -4.85
N THR A 350 1.39 -16.52 -3.78
CA THR A 350 0.42 -15.62 -3.16
C THR A 350 -0.02 -14.51 -4.10
N LEU A 351 0.91 -13.86 -4.82
CA LEU A 351 0.56 -12.82 -5.80
C LEU A 351 -0.30 -13.37 -6.94
N LEU A 352 0.02 -14.56 -7.47
CA LEU A 352 -0.78 -15.17 -8.53
C LEU A 352 -2.21 -15.49 -8.05
N VAL A 353 -2.37 -15.95 -6.81
CA VAL A 353 -3.68 -16.16 -6.20
C VAL A 353 -4.44 -14.83 -6.07
N ILE A 354 -3.80 -13.77 -5.56
CA ILE A 354 -4.42 -12.45 -5.43
C ILE A 354 -4.84 -11.90 -6.79
N ILE A 355 -3.97 -11.98 -7.80
CA ILE A 355 -4.28 -11.56 -9.18
C ILE A 355 -5.48 -12.36 -9.71
N SER A 356 -5.49 -13.68 -9.53
CA SER A 356 -6.60 -14.52 -10.00
C SER A 356 -7.93 -14.15 -9.32
N VAL A 357 -7.92 -13.95 -8.00
CA VAL A 357 -9.10 -13.57 -7.23
C VAL A 357 -9.57 -12.16 -7.60
N ALA A 358 -8.65 -11.21 -7.77
CA ALA A 358 -8.96 -9.86 -8.24
C ALA A 358 -9.53 -9.85 -9.67
N GLU A 359 -9.04 -10.72 -10.56
CA GLU A 359 -9.53 -10.85 -11.93
C GLU A 359 -10.93 -11.48 -11.98
N MET A 360 -11.17 -12.54 -11.19
CA MET A 360 -12.51 -13.14 -11.09
C MET A 360 -13.53 -12.13 -10.56
N HIS A 361 -13.16 -11.37 -9.53
CA HIS A 361 -14.01 -10.29 -9.01
C HIS A 361 -14.25 -9.21 -10.06
N LEU A 362 -13.20 -8.77 -10.76
CA LEU A 362 -13.27 -7.74 -11.78
C LEU A 362 -14.24 -8.13 -12.91
N LEU A 363 -14.14 -9.34 -13.44
CA LEU A 363 -15.05 -9.85 -14.48
C LEU A 363 -16.49 -9.91 -13.99
N GLY A 364 -16.71 -10.30 -12.73
CA GLY A 364 -18.04 -10.28 -12.11
C GLY A 364 -18.63 -8.87 -12.05
N VAL A 365 -17.84 -7.90 -11.57
CA VAL A 365 -18.24 -6.49 -11.46
C VAL A 365 -18.50 -5.87 -12.82
N GLN A 366 -17.64 -6.11 -13.82
CA GLN A 366 -17.83 -5.60 -15.18
C GLN A 366 -19.16 -6.09 -15.77
N ASN A 367 -19.47 -7.37 -15.60
CA ASN A 367 -20.75 -7.91 -16.02
C ASN A 367 -21.92 -7.26 -15.25
N PHE A 368 -21.80 -7.06 -13.94
CA PHE A 368 -22.85 -6.46 -13.13
C PHE A 368 -23.14 -4.99 -13.49
N ILE A 369 -22.10 -4.18 -13.71
CA ILE A 369 -22.24 -2.75 -14.04
C ILE A 369 -22.72 -2.55 -15.48
N TYR A 370 -22.16 -3.29 -16.44
CA TYR A 370 -22.36 -3.02 -17.87
C TYR A 370 -23.36 -3.95 -18.58
N LYS A 371 -23.53 -5.21 -18.13
CA LYS A 371 -24.33 -6.21 -18.87
C LYS A 371 -25.84 -6.11 -18.65
N SER A 372 -26.30 -5.33 -17.65
CA SER A 372 -27.74 -5.04 -17.48
C SER A 372 -28.33 -4.15 -18.59
N LEU A 373 -27.54 -3.72 -19.57
CA LEU A 373 -27.96 -2.87 -20.69
C LEU A 373 -28.22 -3.64 -22.00
N THR A 374 -27.82 -4.91 -22.11
CA THR A 374 -27.99 -5.71 -23.35
C THR A 374 -29.16 -6.70 -23.31
N GLY A 375 -29.96 -6.71 -22.24
CA GLY A 375 -31.05 -7.67 -22.06
C GLY A 375 -32.41 -7.30 -22.65
N ASN A 376 -32.59 -6.13 -23.28
CA ASN A 376 -33.93 -5.63 -23.63
C ASN A 376 -34.19 -5.30 -25.12
N ASN A 377 -33.31 -5.70 -26.06
CA ASN A 377 -33.50 -5.41 -27.50
C ASN A 377 -33.56 -6.65 -28.40
N THR A 378 -34.15 -7.76 -27.93
CA THR A 378 -34.59 -8.85 -28.83
C THR A 378 -35.95 -9.38 -28.41
N SER A 379 -36.98 -8.58 -28.68
CA SER A 379 -38.33 -9.06 -28.95
C SER A 379 -38.88 -8.28 -30.14
N LEU A 380 -38.62 -8.83 -31.33
CA LEU A 380 -39.36 -8.56 -32.56
C LEU A 380 -39.61 -9.91 -33.23
#